data_AF-A0AAE0F4V7-F1
#
_entry.id   AF-A0AAE0F4V7-F1
#
_cell.length_a   1.000
_cell.length_b   1.000
_cell.length_c   1.000
_cell.angle_alpha   90.00
_cell.angle_beta   90.00
_cell.angle_gamma   90.00
#
_symmetry.space_group_name_H-M   'P 1'
#
loop_
_entity.id
_entity.type
_entity.pdbx_description
1 polymer ?
#
loop_
_entity_poly.entity_id
_entity_poly.type
_entity_poly.pdbx_seq_one_letter_code
_entity_poly.pdbx_strand_id
1 'polypeptide(L)'
;MRSANKSQPTIIPVEAALDRHPEWVCVKADARNAFNAVHREAMFEAIERDFPELWAWTDLCYGVDANLGFRLGGVDGSVMRFVKSKEGTQQGDPLGPLYLAAPLQVVLERVQEGHPNVVIFAY
;
A
#
# COMPACT_ATOMS: atom_id res chain seq x y z
N MET A 1 -8.98 -26.19 -22.00
CA MET A 1 -9.29 -24.96 -22.76
C MET A 1 -8.93 -23.78 -21.86
N ARG A 2 -7.68 -23.28 -21.94
CA ARG A 2 -7.21 -22.17 -21.09
C ARG A 2 -7.80 -20.87 -21.66
N SER A 3 -8.69 -20.24 -20.90
CA SER A 3 -9.21 -18.91 -21.25
C SER A 3 -8.07 -17.91 -21.15
N ALA A 4 -7.65 -17.36 -22.28
CA ALA A 4 -6.69 -16.26 -22.34
C ALA A 4 -7.36 -15.01 -21.77
N ASN A 5 -7.10 -14.71 -20.50
CA ASN A 5 -7.51 -13.46 -19.89
C ASN A 5 -6.49 -12.38 -20.27
N LYS A 6 -6.97 -11.31 -20.88
CA LYS A 6 -6.16 -10.29 -21.52
C LYS A 6 -5.36 -9.46 -20.49
N SER A 7 -4.04 -9.39 -20.70
CA SER A 7 -3.17 -8.23 -20.48
C SER A 7 -3.18 -7.52 -19.12
N GLN A 8 -2.81 -8.21 -18.03
CA GLN A 8 -2.22 -7.52 -16.88
C GLN A 8 -0.69 -7.70 -16.92
N PRO A 9 0.11 -6.63 -16.74
CA PRO A 9 1.57 -6.71 -16.82
C PRO A 9 2.19 -7.69 -15.82
N THR A 10 1.47 -8.03 -14.74
CA THR A 10 1.86 -8.99 -13.68
C THR A 10 1.74 -10.44 -14.13
N ILE A 11 0.75 -10.75 -14.97
CA ILE A 11 0.40 -12.15 -15.26
C ILE A 11 1.46 -12.78 -16.16
N ILE A 12 1.94 -12.04 -17.17
CA ILE A 12 2.90 -12.57 -18.15
C ILE A 12 4.24 -12.98 -17.48
N PRO A 13 4.86 -12.15 -16.61
CA PRO A 13 6.09 -12.55 -15.91
C PRO A 13 5.90 -13.74 -14.99
N VAL A 14 4.77 -13.82 -14.27
CA VAL A 14 4.49 -14.93 -13.35
C VAL A 14 4.27 -16.23 -14.12
N GLU A 15 3.48 -16.21 -15.19
CA GLU A 15 3.27 -17.39 -16.05
C GLU A 15 4.60 -17.86 -16.67
N ALA A 16 5.41 -16.94 -17.20
CA ALA A 16 6.72 -17.26 -17.75
C ALA A 16 7.69 -17.83 -16.70
N ALA A 17 7.60 -17.40 -15.44
CA ALA A 17 8.40 -17.97 -14.35
C ALA A 17 7.97 -19.40 -14.02
N LEU A 18 6.66 -19.67 -13.92
CA LEU A 18 6.13 -21.01 -13.63
C LEU A 18 6.38 -22.00 -14.78
N ASP A 19 6.36 -21.54 -16.03
CA ASP A 19 6.68 -22.39 -17.19
C ASP A 19 8.17 -22.81 -17.21
N ARG A 20 9.07 -21.97 -16.68
CA ARG A 20 10.51 -22.28 -16.56
C ARG A 20 10.83 -23.13 -15.33
N HIS A 21 9.99 -23.05 -14.30
CA HIS A 21 10.18 -23.70 -13.00
C HIS A 21 8.90 -24.45 -12.60
N PRO A 22 8.63 -25.63 -13.20
CA PRO A 22 7.41 -26.38 -12.95
C PRO A 22 7.27 -26.90 -11.51
N GLU A 23 8.35 -26.88 -10.73
CA GLU A 23 8.40 -27.21 -9.31
C GLU A 23 7.95 -26.05 -8.39
N TRP A 24 7.83 -24.83 -8.93
CA TRP A 24 7.43 -23.67 -8.14
C TRP A 24 5.91 -23.63 -7.91
N VAL A 25 5.53 -23.07 -6.76
CA VAL A 25 4.13 -22.80 -6.41
C VAL A 25 3.92 -21.29 -6.38
N CYS A 26 2.83 -20.83 -6.99
CA CYS A 26 2.43 -19.43 -6.93
C CYS A 26 1.59 -19.17 -5.68
N VAL A 27 2.02 -18.21 -4.87
CA VAL A 27 1.26 -17.71 -3.72
C VAL A 27 0.75 -16.31 -4.06
N LYS A 28 -0.57 -16.12 -4.00
CA LYS A 28 -1.21 -14.81 -4.14
C LYS A 28 -1.51 -14.26 -2.75
N ALA A 29 -0.78 -13.23 -2.35
CA ALA A 29 -1.04 -12.47 -1.14
C ALA A 29 -1.76 -11.17 -1.48
N ASP A 30 -2.62 -10.73 -0.58
CA ASP A 30 -3.31 -9.44 -0.65
C ASP A 30 -3.23 -8.75 0.71
N ALA A 31 -3.00 -7.44 0.71
CA ALA A 31 -2.92 -6.65 1.93
C ALA A 31 -4.31 -6.15 2.31
N ARG A 32 -4.83 -6.62 3.45
CA ARG A 32 -6.13 -6.19 3.97
C ARG A 32 -6.12 -4.68 4.21
N ASN A 33 -6.97 -3.95 3.49
CA ASN A 33 -7.16 -2.51 3.67
C ASN A 33 -5.85 -1.70 3.58
N ALA A 34 -5.00 -2.03 2.59
CA ALA A 34 -3.63 -1.55 2.46
C ALA A 34 -3.48 -0.04 2.71
N PHE A 35 -4.27 0.80 2.02
CA PHE A 35 -4.18 2.25 2.14
C PHE A 35 -4.44 2.80 3.55
N ASN A 36 -5.32 2.17 4.33
CA ASN A 36 -5.60 2.60 5.70
C ASN A 36 -4.64 1.96 6.73
N ALA A 37 -3.92 0.91 6.35
CA ALA A 37 -3.09 0.11 7.25
C ALA A 37 -1.60 0.48 7.21
N VAL A 38 -1.19 1.39 6.31
CA VAL A 38 0.21 1.87 6.27
C VAL A 38 0.52 2.65 7.54
N HIS A 39 1.60 2.29 8.23
CA HIS A 39 2.08 3.09 9.36
C HIS A 39 2.63 4.43 8.87
N ARG A 40 2.16 5.54 9.47
CA ARG A 40 2.60 6.89 9.08
C ARG A 40 4.09 7.09 9.26
N GLU A 41 4.69 6.52 10.29
CA GLU A 41 6.14 6.59 10.52
C GLU A 41 6.92 6.05 9.31
N ALA A 42 6.62 4.82 8.86
CA ALA A 42 7.24 4.23 7.68
C ALA A 42 7.00 5.06 6.40
N MET A 43 5.80 5.64 6.27
CA MET A 43 5.48 6.57 5.17
C MET A 43 6.38 7.81 5.23
N PHE A 44 6.51 8.46 6.39
CA PHE A 44 7.36 9.64 6.56
C PHE A 44 8.84 9.33 6.31
N GLU A 45 9.36 8.22 6.85
CA GLU A 45 10.73 7.76 6.61
C GLU A 45 11.01 7.57 5.11
N ALA A 46 10.08 6.93 4.38
CA ALA A 46 10.25 6.71 2.95
C ALA A 46 10.18 8.01 2.15
N ILE A 47 9.27 8.93 2.51
CA ILE A 47 9.18 10.25 1.86
C ILE A 47 10.42 11.10 2.13
N GLU A 48 10.91 11.12 3.37
CA GLU A 48 12.13 11.87 3.71
C GLU A 48 13.35 11.35 2.94
N ARG A 49 13.45 10.03 2.77
CA ARG A 49 14.56 9.38 2.06
C ARG A 49 14.50 9.63 0.54
N ASP A 50 13.35 9.36 -0.07
CA ASP A 50 13.26 9.22 -1.53
C ASP A 50 12.62 10.43 -2.22
N PHE A 51 11.79 11.20 -1.50
CA PHE A 51 11.02 12.34 -2.04
C PHE A 51 11.03 13.53 -1.05
N PRO A 52 12.21 14.02 -0.61
CA PRO A 52 12.32 15.02 0.44
C PRO A 52 11.56 16.31 0.14
N GLU A 53 11.37 16.65 -1.13
CA GLU A 53 10.56 17.80 -1.57
C GLU A 53 9.07 17.69 -1.22
N LEU A 54 8.55 16.47 -1.01
CA LEU A 54 7.17 16.22 -0.59
C LEU A 54 7.00 16.17 0.93
N TRP A 55 8.10 16.24 1.69
CA TRP A 55 8.04 16.08 3.15
C TRP A 55 7.13 17.12 3.79
N ALA A 56 7.28 18.40 3.46
CA ALA A 56 6.48 19.48 4.06
C ALA A 56 4.99 19.35 3.72
N TRP A 57 4.66 18.88 2.52
CA TRP A 57 3.27 18.60 2.13
C TRP A 57 2.71 17.41 2.91
N THR A 58 3.52 16.37 3.08
CA THR A 58 3.15 15.16 3.82
C THR A 58 2.93 15.47 5.29
N ASP A 59 3.78 16.29 5.90
CA ASP A 59 3.64 16.78 7.28
C ASP A 59 2.36 17.60 7.45
N LEU A 60 2.10 18.53 6.53
CA LEU A 60 0.87 19.31 6.53
C LEU A 60 -0.39 18.42 6.53
N CYS A 61 -0.39 17.35 5.74
CA CYS A 61 -1.56 16.49 5.58
C CYS A 61 -1.69 15.43 6.69
N TYR A 62 -0.57 14.86 7.14
CA TYR A 62 -0.55 13.62 7.94
C TYR A 62 0.32 13.70 9.21
N GLY A 63 0.98 14.82 9.49
CA GLY A 63 1.84 15.00 10.67
C GLY A 63 1.08 14.95 12.00
N VAL A 64 -0.24 15.12 11.97
CA VAL A 64 -1.11 15.03 13.16
C VAL A 64 -2.32 14.12 12.88
N ASP A 65 -2.79 13.41 13.92
CA ASP A 65 -3.98 12.55 13.83
C ASP A 65 -5.26 13.37 13.58
N ALA A 66 -5.85 13.20 12.39
CA ALA A 66 -7.13 13.80 12.04
C ALA A 66 -8.30 13.14 12.79
N ASN A 67 -9.35 13.92 13.08
CA ASN A 67 -10.61 13.42 13.64
C ASN A 67 -11.58 13.05 12.51
N LEU A 68 -11.86 11.76 12.32
CA LEU A 68 -12.87 11.27 11.38
C LEU A 68 -14.24 11.27 12.06
N GLY A 69 -15.07 12.24 11.70
CA GLY A 69 -16.43 12.37 12.22
C GLY A 69 -17.42 11.46 11.50
N PHE A 70 -18.24 10.72 12.26
CA PHE A 70 -19.36 9.95 11.73
C PHE A 70 -20.58 10.09 12.64
N ARG A 71 -21.77 9.88 12.07
CA ARG A 71 -23.03 9.84 12.83
C ARG A 71 -23.36 8.40 13.18
N LEU A 72 -23.70 8.17 14.43
CA LEU A 72 -24.20 6.88 14.92
C LEU A 72 -25.64 7.06 15.42
N GLY A 73 -26.57 6.20 15.00
CA GLY A 73 -27.99 6.23 15.40
C GLY A 73 -28.95 6.37 14.21
N GLY A 74 -30.25 6.20 14.47
CA GLY A 74 -31.33 6.31 13.47
C GLY A 74 -31.72 7.74 13.13
N VAL A 75 -32.70 7.88 12.23
CA VAL A 75 -33.14 9.13 11.59
C VAL A 75 -33.48 10.25 12.59
N ASP A 76 -33.92 9.90 13.80
CA ASP A 76 -34.49 10.86 14.76
C ASP A 76 -33.58 11.16 15.98
N GLY A 77 -32.33 10.70 15.98
CA GLY A 77 -31.47 10.82 17.17
C GLY A 77 -29.98 10.57 16.95
N SER A 78 -29.47 10.82 15.75
CA SER A 78 -28.06 10.55 15.46
C SER A 78 -27.11 11.40 16.32
N VAL A 79 -26.09 10.78 16.88
CA VAL A 79 -25.03 11.45 17.64
C VAL A 79 -23.73 11.47 16.85
N MET A 80 -23.01 12.59 16.90
CA MET A 80 -21.67 12.68 16.33
C MET A 80 -20.69 11.86 17.17
N ARG A 81 -19.84 11.11 16.49
CA ARG A 81 -18.72 10.35 17.03
C ARG A 81 -17.48 10.63 16.20
N PHE A 82 -16.32 10.44 16.79
CA PHE A 82 -15.04 10.67 16.14
C PHE A 82 -14.12 9.48 16.37
N VAL A 83 -13.39 9.09 15.33
CA VAL A 83 -12.25 8.16 15.40
C VAL A 83 -11.02 8.89 14.91
N LYS A 84 -9.86 8.60 15.53
CA LYS A 84 -8.59 9.16 15.11
C LYS A 84 -8.08 8.41 13.88
N SER A 85 -7.80 9.14 12.79
CA SER A 85 -7.02 8.62 11.67
C SER A 85 -5.55 8.72 12.06
N LYS A 86 -4.97 7.58 12.45
CA LYS A 86 -3.57 7.45 12.90
C LYS A 86 -2.66 6.77 11.88
N GLU A 87 -3.27 6.07 10.93
CA GLU A 87 -2.61 5.23 9.96
C GLU A 87 -3.20 5.51 8.58
N GLY A 88 -2.39 5.23 7.57
CA GLY A 88 -2.78 5.29 6.19
C GLY A 88 -3.10 6.69 5.68
N THR A 89 -3.70 6.69 4.50
CA THR A 89 -4.01 7.88 3.71
C THR A 89 -5.51 8.09 3.62
N GLN A 90 -5.93 9.33 3.42
CA GLN A 90 -7.33 9.62 3.15
C GLN A 90 -7.75 9.03 1.79
N GLN A 91 -8.95 8.45 1.74
CA GLN A 91 -9.50 7.94 0.48
C GLN A 91 -9.73 9.09 -0.50
N GLY A 92 -9.25 8.93 -1.73
CA GLY A 92 -9.30 9.98 -2.75
C GLY A 92 -8.13 10.95 -2.74
N ASP A 93 -7.15 10.75 -1.84
CA ASP A 93 -5.87 11.46 -1.91
C ASP A 93 -5.12 11.07 -3.20
N PRO A 94 -4.79 12.04 -4.08
CA PRO A 94 -4.01 11.77 -5.29
C PRO A 94 -2.63 11.14 -5.03
N LEU A 95 -2.01 11.45 -3.88
CA LEU A 95 -0.72 10.89 -3.46
C LEU A 95 -0.86 9.58 -2.66
N GLY A 96 -2.09 9.14 -2.36
CA GLY A 96 -2.35 7.89 -1.63
C GLY A 96 -1.59 6.68 -2.17
N PRO A 97 -1.54 6.44 -3.50
CA PRO A 97 -0.74 5.36 -4.10
C PRO A 97 0.76 5.47 -3.82
N LEU A 98 1.33 6.68 -3.88
CA LEU A 98 2.74 6.91 -3.57
C LEU A 98 3.02 6.62 -2.09
N TYR A 99 2.17 7.11 -1.20
CA TYR A 99 2.27 6.90 0.24
C TYR A 99 2.13 5.43 0.66
N LEU A 100 1.51 4.59 -0.17
CA LEU A 100 1.54 3.13 -0.03
C LEU A 100 2.81 2.51 -0.63
N ALA A 101 3.18 2.92 -1.83
CA ALA A 101 4.28 2.32 -2.59
C ALA A 101 5.67 2.61 -2.01
N ALA A 102 5.91 3.85 -1.54
CA ALA A 102 7.20 4.26 -1.00
C ALA A 102 7.65 3.43 0.21
N PRO A 103 6.85 3.25 1.28
CA PRO A 103 7.24 2.36 2.38
C PRO A 103 7.27 0.88 1.97
N LEU A 104 6.46 0.44 1.00
CA LEU A 104 6.52 -0.93 0.48
C LEU A 104 7.86 -1.19 -0.23
N GLN A 105 8.40 -0.21 -0.95
CA GLN A 105 9.70 -0.32 -1.60
C GLN A 105 10.82 -0.59 -0.58
N VAL A 106 10.79 0.05 0.59
CA VAL A 106 11.73 -0.24 1.69
C VAL A 106 11.64 -1.70 2.14
N VAL A 107 10.43 -2.26 2.20
CA VAL A 107 10.22 -3.68 2.54
C VAL A 107 10.80 -4.60 1.47
N LEU A 108 10.58 -4.27 0.18
CA LEU A 108 11.12 -5.04 -0.94
C LEU A 108 12.66 -5.04 -0.96
N GLU A 109 13.27 -3.89 -0.67
CA GLU A 109 14.73 -3.76 -0.54
C GLU A 109 15.27 -4.68 0.58
N ARG A 110 14.64 -4.66 1.77
CA ARG A 110 15.00 -5.55 2.88
C ARG A 110 14.84 -7.03 2.55
N VAL A 111 13.80 -7.39 1.78
CA VAL A 111 13.60 -8.76 1.30
C VAL A 111 14.72 -9.16 0.34
N GLN A 112 15.10 -8.28 -0.59
CA GLN A 112 16.20 -8.53 -1.53
C GLN A 112 17.54 -8.71 -0.82
N GLU A 113 17.82 -7.88 0.20
CA GLU A 113 19.04 -7.97 1.01
C GLU A 113 19.09 -9.27 1.82
N GLY A 114 17.99 -9.66 2.47
CA GLY A 114 17.90 -10.89 3.26
C GLY A 114 17.83 -12.16 2.41
N HIS A 115 17.37 -12.05 1.17
CA HIS A 115 17.21 -13.16 0.25
C HIS A 115 17.71 -12.81 -1.17
N PRO A 116 19.05 -12.80 -1.41
CA PRO A 116 19.63 -12.34 -2.67
C PRO A 116 19.18 -13.10 -3.93
N ASN A 117 18.68 -14.33 -3.75
CA ASN A 117 18.19 -15.17 -4.85
C ASN A 117 16.68 -14.98 -5.13
N VAL A 118 15.97 -14.18 -4.34
CA VAL A 118 14.59 -13.79 -4.65
C VAL A 118 14.61 -12.83 -5.82
N VAL A 119 13.78 -13.09 -6.82
CA VAL A 119 13.54 -12.18 -7.94
C VAL A 119 12.31 -11.36 -7.64
N ILE A 120 12.46 -10.04 -7.57
CA ILE A 120 11.36 -9.11 -7.31
C ILE A 120 10.93 -8.44 -8.62
N PHE A 121 9.63 -8.47 -8.90
CA PHE A 121 9.02 -7.69 -9.97
C PHE A 121 8.06 -6.67 -9.35
N ALA A 122 8.42 -5.39 -9.40
CA ALA A 122 7.60 -4.26 -8.96
C ALA A 122 7.56 -3.22 -10.09
N TYR A 123 6.38 -2.71 -10.42
CA TYR A 123 6.14 -1.77 -11.52
C TYR A 123 4.93 -0.88 -11.23
#